data_AF-X0VA15-F1
#
_entry.id   AF-X0VA15-F1
#
_cell.length_a   1.000
_cell.length_b   1.000
_cell.length_c   1.000
_cell.angle_alpha   90.00
_cell.angle_beta   90.00
_cell.angle_gamma   90.00
#
_symmetry.space_group_name_H-M   'P 1'
#
loop_
_entity.id
_entity.type
_entity.pdbx_description
1 polymer ?
#
loop_
_entity_poly.entity_id
_entity_poly.type
_entity_poly.pdbx_seq_one_letter_code
_entity_poly.pdbx_strand_id
1 'polypeptide(L)'
;VDGKTIYSIPDKGGSTTQGNLALPNVYSESSTQLYDIGTKFVDGERVFHYAYAGGELPTLRGVVGYLCRTDNSQDSYDTSQDAGVGTVANPFKFDGGSADTPAANLWAGQYIVIYAGAALGNITMRIVSHLAAEHDSPYTIAAVLDQPTPIAVAGDTDCDIFPSRYADIRNGQDLAAGYYPFLGVSLIQTTSTYYFWLQTWGPCFITHKNADEIGDNQNWRQVVFNTDGSLEALHETTARTTSQQIAGYTFATTGSGSEWTMLMLDR
;
A
#
# COMPACT_ATOMS: atom_id res chain seq x y z
N VAL A 1 -2.99 18.22 -18.38
CA VAL A 1 -3.73 19.37 -18.97
C VAL A 1 -5.25 19.26 -18.76
N ASP A 2 -5.80 18.13 -18.31
CA ASP A 2 -7.25 18.02 -17.99
C ASP A 2 -7.53 17.83 -16.49
N GLY A 3 -6.76 18.48 -15.60
CA GLY A 3 -6.84 18.23 -14.15
C GLY A 3 -6.33 16.84 -13.71
N LYS A 4 -5.74 16.10 -14.65
CA LYS A 4 -5.23 14.73 -14.47
C LYS A 4 -3.71 14.70 -14.42
N THR A 5 -3.17 13.95 -13.47
CA THR A 5 -1.72 13.76 -13.28
C THR A 5 -1.43 12.33 -12.85
N ILE A 6 -0.44 11.69 -13.47
CA ILE A 6 0.09 10.39 -13.06
C ILE A 6 1.48 10.58 -12.45
N TYR A 7 1.73 9.92 -11.33
CA TYR A 7 3.01 9.90 -10.63
C TYR A 7 3.50 8.45 -10.63
N SER A 8 4.43 8.15 -11.53
CA SER A 8 5.14 6.87 -11.51
C SER A 8 6.07 6.82 -10.30
N ILE A 9 6.37 5.60 -9.87
CA ILE A 9 7.44 5.38 -8.91
C ILE A 9 8.81 5.60 -9.59
N PRO A 10 9.90 5.83 -8.82
CA PRO A 10 11.25 5.99 -9.35
C PRO A 10 11.70 4.82 -10.22
N ASP A 11 12.70 5.08 -11.06
CA ASP A 11 13.10 4.17 -12.12
C ASP A 11 13.69 2.84 -11.61
N LYS A 12 12.90 1.77 -11.59
CA LYS A 12 13.30 0.36 -11.53
C LYS A 12 13.99 -0.08 -12.84
N GLY A 13 15.30 0.14 -12.96
CA GLY A 13 16.07 -0.31 -14.13
C GLY A 13 15.69 -1.74 -14.57
N GLY A 14 15.17 -1.86 -15.80
CA GLY A 14 14.79 -3.14 -16.42
C GLY A 14 13.31 -3.54 -16.32
N SER A 15 12.41 -2.72 -15.76
CA SER A 15 10.97 -3.00 -15.78
C SER A 15 10.34 -2.69 -17.15
N THR A 16 9.57 -3.62 -17.71
CA THR A 16 8.88 -3.45 -19.00
C THR A 16 7.56 -2.66 -18.90
N THR A 17 7.02 -2.50 -17.69
CA THR A 17 5.74 -1.79 -17.42
C THR A 17 5.94 -0.35 -16.96
N GLN A 18 7.19 0.00 -16.73
CA GLN A 18 7.63 1.29 -16.27
C GLN A 18 7.48 2.37 -17.34
N GLY A 19 7.11 3.57 -16.91
CA GLY A 19 6.96 4.71 -17.83
C GLY A 19 5.68 4.67 -18.66
N ASN A 20 4.75 3.76 -18.37
CA ASN A 20 3.39 3.91 -18.87
C ASN A 20 2.76 5.17 -18.25
N LEU A 21 2.69 6.24 -19.05
CA LEU A 21 2.09 7.52 -18.68
C LEU A 21 0.74 7.72 -19.38
N ALA A 22 0.18 6.67 -20.00
CA ALA A 22 -1.17 6.72 -20.53
C ALA A 22 -2.15 7.02 -19.39
N LEU A 23 -3.19 7.79 -19.69
CA LEU A 23 -4.23 8.07 -18.70
C LEU A 23 -5.01 6.78 -18.43
N PRO A 24 -5.11 6.35 -17.16
CA PRO A 24 -5.77 5.10 -16.83
C PRO A 24 -7.29 5.18 -16.96
N ASN A 25 -7.92 4.03 -17.21
CA ASN A 25 -9.34 3.83 -16.95
C ASN A 25 -9.51 3.21 -15.55
N VAL A 26 -9.95 4.02 -14.59
CA VAL A 26 -10.14 3.59 -13.19
C VAL A 26 -11.30 2.62 -12.97
N TYR A 27 -12.12 2.39 -14.00
CA TYR A 27 -13.24 1.44 -14.00
C TYR A 27 -12.93 0.16 -14.79
N SER A 28 -11.65 -0.17 -14.93
CA SER A 28 -11.21 -1.43 -15.56
C SER A 28 -10.15 -2.12 -14.74
N GLU A 29 -10.13 -3.44 -14.85
CA GLU A 29 -9.06 -4.31 -14.36
C GLU A 29 -8.22 -4.88 -15.52
N SER A 30 -7.07 -5.46 -15.20
CA SER A 30 -6.22 -6.15 -16.17
C SER A 30 -5.59 -7.40 -15.56
N SER A 31 -5.50 -8.47 -16.35
CA SER A 31 -4.74 -9.68 -15.98
C SER A 31 -3.23 -9.52 -16.14
N THR A 32 -2.78 -8.41 -16.72
CA THR A 32 -1.36 -8.06 -16.88
C THR A 32 -1.08 -6.73 -16.22
N GLN A 33 0.07 -6.61 -15.57
CA GLN A 33 0.47 -5.36 -14.94
C GLN A 33 0.70 -4.27 -16.01
N LEU A 34 -0.09 -3.19 -15.96
CA LEU A 34 0.01 -2.06 -16.90
C LEU A 34 0.84 -0.89 -16.37
N TYR A 35 0.93 -0.75 -15.06
CA TYR A 35 1.69 0.28 -14.35
C TYR A 35 2.43 -0.37 -13.18
N ASP A 36 3.43 0.31 -12.65
CA ASP A 36 4.04 -0.13 -11.41
C ASP A 36 3.03 -0.10 -10.25
N ILE A 37 3.02 -1.13 -9.41
CA ILE A 37 2.22 -1.15 -8.18
C ILE A 37 2.59 0.05 -7.31
N GLY A 38 1.57 0.75 -6.80
CA GLY A 38 1.71 2.01 -6.06
C GLY A 38 1.84 3.25 -6.93
N THR A 39 1.76 3.14 -8.26
CA THR A 39 1.64 4.31 -9.14
C THR A 39 0.40 5.11 -8.73
N LYS A 40 0.58 6.43 -8.56
CA LYS A 40 -0.50 7.32 -8.14
C LYS A 40 -1.10 8.02 -9.36
N PHE A 41 -2.42 8.08 -9.40
CA PHE A 41 -3.17 8.84 -10.39
C PHE A 41 -4.10 9.83 -9.69
N VAL A 42 -4.04 11.09 -10.09
CA VAL A 42 -4.90 12.17 -9.61
C VAL A 42 -5.83 12.57 -10.74
N ASP A 43 -7.13 12.55 -10.49
CA ASP A 43 -8.18 13.01 -11.41
C ASP A 43 -9.05 14.06 -10.71
N GLY A 44 -8.69 15.33 -10.91
CA GLY A 44 -9.30 16.44 -10.17
C GLY A 44 -9.09 16.30 -8.66
N GLU A 45 -10.17 16.05 -7.92
CA GLU A 45 -10.14 15.89 -6.47
C GLU A 45 -9.99 14.43 -6.00
N ARG A 46 -10.02 13.46 -6.92
CA ARG A 46 -9.92 12.03 -6.60
C ARG A 46 -8.48 11.56 -6.78
N VAL A 47 -8.06 10.66 -5.89
CA VAL A 47 -6.73 10.06 -5.91
C VAL A 47 -6.87 8.56 -5.94
N PHE A 48 -6.05 7.94 -6.78
CA PHE A 48 -6.03 6.51 -7.02
C PHE A 48 -4.61 5.97 -6.92
N HIS A 49 -4.49 4.72 -6.48
CA HIS A 49 -3.25 3.97 -6.51
C HIS A 49 -3.44 2.67 -7.31
N TYR A 50 -2.49 2.38 -8.18
CA TYR A 50 -2.49 1.12 -8.92
C TYR A 50 -2.11 -0.03 -8.00
N ALA A 51 -2.94 -1.07 -7.96
CA ALA A 51 -2.86 -2.12 -6.96
C ALA A 51 -3.03 -3.51 -7.59
N TYR A 52 -2.59 -4.53 -6.85
CA TYR A 52 -2.79 -5.94 -7.17
C TYR A 52 -3.82 -6.55 -6.22
N ALA A 53 -4.81 -7.26 -6.76
CA ALA A 53 -5.82 -7.97 -6.00
C ALA A 53 -5.31 -9.37 -5.64
N GLY A 54 -4.90 -9.59 -4.39
CA GLY A 54 -4.50 -10.93 -3.93
C GLY A 54 -5.67 -11.86 -3.59
N GLY A 55 -6.89 -11.31 -3.60
CA GLY A 55 -8.16 -12.03 -3.53
C GLY A 55 -9.22 -11.31 -4.35
N GLU A 56 -10.40 -11.92 -4.50
CA GLU A 56 -11.54 -11.25 -5.16
C GLU A 56 -11.99 -10.05 -4.33
N LEU A 57 -12.25 -8.91 -4.99
CA LEU A 57 -12.62 -7.67 -4.32
C LEU A 57 -14.05 -7.23 -4.68
N PRO A 58 -14.85 -6.84 -3.69
CA PRO A 58 -16.19 -6.34 -3.92
C PRO A 58 -16.19 -4.93 -4.53
N THR A 59 -17.29 -4.58 -5.19
CA THR A 59 -17.52 -3.21 -5.71
C THR A 59 -17.97 -2.26 -4.60
N LEU A 60 -17.49 -1.02 -4.63
CA LEU A 60 -17.90 0.09 -3.76
C LEU A 60 -17.79 -0.22 -2.26
N ARG A 61 -16.69 -0.87 -1.88
CA ARG A 61 -16.35 -1.21 -0.49
C ARG A 61 -14.88 -0.93 -0.21
N GLY A 62 -14.61 -0.60 1.05
CA GLY A 62 -13.27 -0.54 1.60
C GLY A 62 -12.57 -1.90 1.46
N VAL A 63 -11.32 -1.88 1.04
CA VAL A 63 -10.47 -3.06 0.92
C VAL A 63 -9.18 -2.85 1.71
N VAL A 64 -8.58 -3.94 2.16
CA VAL A 64 -7.46 -3.92 3.10
C VAL A 64 -6.17 -4.34 2.42
N GLY A 65 -5.04 -3.84 2.93
CA GLY A 65 -3.72 -4.39 2.57
C GLY A 65 -3.45 -5.64 3.38
N TYR A 66 -3.08 -6.75 2.74
CA TYR A 66 -2.68 -7.97 3.44
C TYR A 66 -1.20 -7.94 3.83
N LEU A 67 -0.34 -7.53 2.89
CA LEU A 67 1.11 -7.45 3.08
C LEU A 67 1.59 -6.22 3.86
N CYS A 68 0.69 -5.37 4.36
CA CYS A 68 1.08 -4.33 5.31
C CYS A 68 1.21 -4.84 6.75
N ARG A 69 0.99 -6.14 6.98
CA ARG A 69 1.21 -6.81 8.27
C ARG A 69 2.64 -7.35 8.32
N THR A 70 3.31 -7.12 9.44
CA THR A 70 4.71 -7.54 9.70
C THR A 70 4.86 -8.98 10.20
N ASP A 71 3.80 -9.78 10.27
CA ASP A 71 3.84 -11.07 10.95
C ASP A 71 3.57 -12.26 10.02
N ASN A 72 4.69 -12.78 9.54
CA ASN A 72 5.10 -14.19 9.72
C ASN A 72 6.39 -14.47 8.94
N SER A 73 6.88 -13.47 8.21
CA SER A 73 8.25 -13.36 7.75
C SER A 73 8.75 -11.97 8.14
N GLN A 74 9.01 -11.74 9.44
CA GLN A 74 10.16 -10.91 9.78
C GLN A 74 11.34 -11.64 9.14
N ASP A 75 11.52 -11.44 7.84
CA ASP A 75 12.79 -11.71 7.20
C ASP A 75 13.64 -10.55 7.69
N SER A 76 14.17 -10.70 8.90
CA SER A 76 15.27 -9.88 9.33
C SER A 76 16.41 -10.25 8.39
N TYR A 77 16.69 -9.33 7.48
CA TYR A 77 17.80 -9.44 6.54
C TYR A 77 19.03 -8.83 7.22
N ASP A 78 20.19 -9.44 7.08
CA ASP A 78 21.44 -8.88 7.59
C ASP A 78 22.18 -8.16 6.48
N THR A 79 22.70 -6.97 6.77
CA THR A 79 23.55 -6.27 5.79
C THR A 79 24.90 -6.97 5.64
N SER A 80 25.30 -7.26 4.40
CA SER A 80 26.48 -8.11 4.15
C SER A 80 27.77 -7.34 3.88
N GLN A 81 27.73 -6.01 3.94
CA GLN A 81 28.92 -5.15 3.80
C GLN A 81 28.85 -3.89 4.67
N ASP A 82 30.00 -3.55 5.27
CA ASP A 82 30.24 -2.24 5.87
C ASP A 82 30.05 -1.14 4.82
N ALA A 83 29.07 -0.31 5.08
CA ALA A 83 28.71 0.89 4.36
C ALA A 83 29.29 2.06 5.17
N GLY A 84 30.27 2.81 4.67
CA GLY A 84 30.77 4.01 5.35
C GLY A 84 29.81 5.20 5.24
N VAL A 85 29.90 6.20 6.15
CA VAL A 85 29.08 7.43 6.08
C VAL A 85 29.27 8.10 4.72
N GLY A 86 28.18 8.29 3.96
CA GLY A 86 28.25 8.93 2.64
C GLY A 86 28.96 8.11 1.56
N THR A 87 29.28 6.84 1.85
CA THR A 87 29.93 5.91 0.93
C THR A 87 29.37 4.51 1.17
N VAL A 88 28.29 4.19 0.46
CA VAL A 88 28.00 2.80 0.11
C VAL A 88 28.02 2.71 -1.39
N ALA A 89 28.71 1.70 -1.88
CA ALA A 89 28.64 1.27 -3.26
C ALA A 89 27.16 1.17 -3.64
N ASN A 90 26.75 1.87 -4.69
CA ASN A 90 25.56 1.45 -5.39
C ASN A 90 26.02 0.26 -6.24
N PRO A 91 25.76 -0.99 -5.82
CA PRO A 91 24.60 -1.45 -5.02
C PRO A 91 24.83 -1.73 -3.51
N PHE A 92 23.84 -1.37 -2.67
CA PHE A 92 23.68 -1.76 -1.27
C PHE A 92 23.40 -3.26 -1.16
N LYS A 93 23.97 -3.95 -0.17
CA LYS A 93 23.85 -5.40 -0.05
C LYS A 93 23.21 -5.84 1.25
N PHE A 94 22.28 -6.77 1.14
CA PHE A 94 21.69 -7.47 2.26
C PHE A 94 21.55 -8.96 1.93
N ASP A 95 21.61 -9.76 2.98
CA ASP A 95 21.51 -11.21 2.93
C ASP A 95 20.14 -11.64 3.40
N GLY A 96 19.54 -12.59 2.67
CA GLY A 96 18.26 -13.16 3.05
C GLY A 96 18.34 -14.59 3.54
N GLY A 97 17.23 -15.00 4.16
CA GLY A 97 17.06 -16.33 4.72
C GLY A 97 17.05 -17.44 3.68
N SER A 98 17.01 -18.69 4.16
CA SER A 98 17.19 -19.89 3.35
C SER A 98 15.93 -20.35 2.58
N ALA A 99 14.95 -19.49 2.37
CA ALA A 99 13.70 -19.81 1.70
C ALA A 99 13.50 -18.89 0.49
N ASP A 100 13.24 -19.51 -0.67
CA ASP A 100 12.90 -18.91 -1.96
C ASP A 100 13.88 -17.84 -2.50
N THR A 101 14.64 -18.20 -3.53
CA THR A 101 15.55 -17.29 -4.25
C THR A 101 14.75 -16.15 -4.90
N PRO A 102 14.84 -14.90 -4.41
CA PRO A 102 14.01 -13.81 -4.91
C PRO A 102 14.38 -13.43 -6.34
N ALA A 103 13.36 -13.28 -7.17
CA ALA A 103 13.50 -12.78 -8.52
C ALA A 103 13.99 -11.32 -8.52
N ALA A 104 14.67 -10.91 -9.59
CA ALA A 104 15.09 -9.52 -9.75
C ALA A 104 13.89 -8.58 -9.61
N ASN A 105 14.09 -7.46 -8.91
CA ASN A 105 13.09 -6.41 -8.69
C ASN A 105 11.80 -6.82 -7.96
N LEU A 106 11.77 -7.96 -7.26
CA LEU A 106 10.68 -8.34 -6.35
C LEU A 106 10.31 -7.21 -5.36
N TRP A 107 11.30 -6.55 -4.77
CA TRP A 107 11.11 -5.44 -3.82
C TRP A 107 11.40 -4.07 -4.42
N ALA A 108 11.48 -3.96 -5.73
CA ALA A 108 11.66 -2.67 -6.37
C ALA A 108 10.44 -1.76 -6.08
N GLY A 109 10.70 -0.50 -5.76
CA GLY A 109 9.69 0.48 -5.38
C GLY A 109 9.26 0.43 -3.92
N GLN A 110 9.75 -0.54 -3.13
CA GLN A 110 9.40 -0.76 -1.72
C GLN A 110 10.31 -0.02 -0.76
N TYR A 111 9.97 -0.05 0.53
CA TYR A 111 10.77 0.57 1.58
C TYR A 111 11.61 -0.47 2.32
N ILE A 112 12.81 -0.08 2.70
CA ILE A 112 13.68 -0.83 3.61
C ILE A 112 13.94 0.04 4.84
N VAL A 113 13.88 -0.58 6.01
CA VAL A 113 14.32 0.01 7.28
C VAL A 113 15.63 -0.67 7.66
N ILE A 114 16.68 0.12 7.84
CA ILE A 114 18.01 -0.34 8.24
C ILE A 114 18.22 0.09 9.69
N TYR A 115 18.50 -0.84 10.60
CA TYR A 115 18.65 -0.60 12.04
C TYR A 115 20.09 -0.26 12.43
N ALA A 116 20.65 0.78 11.80
CA ALA A 116 22.06 1.13 11.94
C ALA A 116 22.39 1.75 13.31
N GLY A 117 22.80 0.92 14.27
CA GLY A 117 23.33 1.34 15.57
C GLY A 117 22.27 1.56 16.67
N ALA A 118 22.57 2.42 17.66
CA ALA A 118 21.59 2.79 18.69
C ALA A 118 20.40 3.54 18.06
N ALA A 119 19.21 3.49 18.68
CA ALA A 119 17.89 3.89 18.14
C ALA A 119 17.75 5.22 17.36
N LEU A 120 18.76 6.11 17.38
CA LEU A 120 18.83 7.33 16.58
C LEU A 120 19.44 7.13 15.18
N GLY A 121 19.93 5.94 14.84
CA GLY A 121 20.55 5.63 13.55
C GLY A 121 19.69 4.84 12.57
N ASN A 122 18.43 4.53 12.90
CA ASN A 122 17.56 3.80 11.97
C ASN A 122 17.26 4.64 10.72
N ILE A 123 17.36 4.03 9.55
CA ILE A 123 17.22 4.69 8.25
C ILE A 123 16.08 4.03 7.49
N THR A 124 15.12 4.81 7.01
CA THR A 124 14.11 4.34 6.04
C THR A 124 14.46 4.85 4.66
N MET A 125 14.66 3.94 3.72
CA MET A 125 15.04 4.25 2.34
C MET A 125 14.16 3.50 1.36
N ARG A 126 14.15 3.93 0.10
CA ARG A 126 13.41 3.22 -0.95
C ARG A 126 14.35 2.34 -1.75
N ILE A 127 13.96 1.10 -1.99
CA ILE A 127 14.63 0.21 -2.94
C ILE A 127 14.17 0.63 -4.35
N VAL A 128 15.09 1.09 -5.17
CA VAL A 128 14.85 1.46 -6.57
C VAL A 128 14.80 0.21 -7.45
N SER A 129 15.81 -0.64 -7.33
CA SER A 129 15.92 -1.91 -8.05
C SER A 129 16.79 -2.88 -7.27
N HIS A 130 16.75 -4.16 -7.60
CA HIS A 130 17.75 -5.12 -7.12
C HIS A 130 17.95 -6.25 -8.11
N LEU A 131 19.15 -6.82 -8.10
CA LEU A 131 19.44 -8.02 -8.87
C LEU A 131 18.69 -9.22 -8.30
N ALA A 132 18.49 -10.25 -9.12
CA ALA A 132 18.09 -11.56 -8.61
C ALA A 132 19.16 -12.05 -7.61
N ALA A 133 18.73 -12.79 -6.59
CA ALA A 133 19.67 -13.39 -5.65
C ALA A 133 20.69 -14.28 -6.38
N GLU A 134 21.96 -14.12 -6.00
CA GLU A 134 23.01 -15.03 -6.42
C GLU A 134 22.98 -16.24 -5.46
N HIS A 135 22.49 -17.40 -5.94
CA HIS A 135 22.44 -18.70 -5.24
C HIS A 135 21.31 -18.92 -4.22
N ASP A 136 21.17 -20.17 -3.76
CA ASP A 136 19.97 -20.68 -3.08
C ASP A 136 20.01 -20.61 -1.53
N SER A 137 21.11 -20.17 -0.88
CA SER A 137 21.22 -19.78 0.55
C SER A 137 22.65 -19.92 1.11
N PRO A 138 23.10 -19.05 2.05
CA PRO A 138 22.59 -17.68 2.22
C PRO A 138 22.85 -16.91 0.92
N TYR A 139 21.87 -16.15 0.47
CA TYR A 139 22.04 -15.34 -0.74
C TYR A 139 22.34 -13.90 -0.35
N THR A 140 23.13 -13.23 -1.18
CA THR A 140 23.34 -11.79 -1.10
C THR A 140 22.62 -11.12 -2.26
N ILE A 141 21.93 -10.01 -1.96
CA ILE A 141 21.22 -9.22 -2.96
C ILE A 141 21.83 -7.85 -3.05
N ALA A 142 22.17 -7.47 -4.27
CA ALA A 142 22.60 -6.13 -4.62
C ALA A 142 21.40 -5.27 -5.00
N ALA A 143 21.02 -4.33 -4.13
CA ALA A 143 19.96 -3.37 -4.30
C ALA A 143 20.48 -1.95 -4.55
N VAL A 144 19.80 -1.22 -5.42
CA VAL A 144 19.97 0.22 -5.62
C VAL A 144 18.99 0.92 -4.69
N LEU A 145 19.50 1.77 -3.79
CA LEU A 145 18.66 2.62 -2.95
C LEU A 145 18.42 3.98 -3.64
N ASP A 146 17.36 4.67 -3.24
CA ASP A 146 16.98 5.97 -3.82
C ASP A 146 17.97 7.08 -3.52
N GLN A 147 18.71 6.97 -2.42
CA GLN A 147 19.81 7.85 -2.04
C GLN A 147 20.96 7.03 -1.42
N PRO A 148 22.16 7.60 -1.29
CA PRO A 148 23.19 7.04 -0.41
C PRO A 148 22.74 7.01 1.05
N THR A 149 23.21 6.04 1.85
CA THR A 149 22.88 6.02 3.28
C THR A 149 23.47 7.26 3.98
N PRO A 150 22.69 7.95 4.84
CA PRO A 150 23.15 9.15 5.53
C PRO A 150 24.21 8.88 6.61
N ILE A 151 24.35 7.63 7.03
CA ILE A 151 25.33 7.18 8.03
C ILE A 151 26.01 5.90 7.58
N ALA A 152 27.08 5.53 8.29
CA ALA A 152 27.70 4.24 8.11
C ALA A 152 26.75 3.15 8.62
N VAL A 153 26.59 2.09 7.83
CA VAL A 153 25.86 0.87 8.20
C VAL A 153 26.92 -0.21 8.36
N ALA A 154 27.05 -0.77 9.56
CA ALA A 154 28.01 -1.85 9.78
C ALA A 154 27.53 -3.13 9.08
N GLY A 155 28.43 -4.03 8.71
CA GLY A 155 28.06 -5.41 8.40
C GLY A 155 27.32 -6.04 9.58
N ASP A 156 26.45 -7.01 9.29
CA ASP A 156 25.55 -7.67 10.24
C ASP A 156 24.59 -6.68 10.94
N THR A 157 24.28 -5.55 10.30
CA THR A 157 23.17 -4.68 10.72
C THR A 157 21.86 -5.25 10.23
N ASP A 158 20.91 -5.45 11.15
CA ASP A 158 19.54 -5.87 10.83
C ASP A 158 18.86 -4.86 9.88
N CYS A 159 18.06 -5.38 8.95
CA CYS A 159 17.13 -4.58 8.16
C CYS A 159 15.83 -5.34 7.86
N ASP A 160 14.74 -4.58 7.72
CA ASP A 160 13.41 -5.10 7.36
C ASP A 160 12.94 -4.46 6.05
N ILE A 161 12.39 -5.27 5.15
CA ILE A 161 11.76 -4.79 3.92
C ILE A 161 10.25 -4.73 4.11
N PHE A 162 9.66 -3.57 3.85
CA PHE A 162 8.23 -3.33 3.90
C PHE A 162 7.68 -3.32 2.46
N PRO A 163 6.97 -4.38 2.03
CA PRO A 163 6.40 -4.43 0.69
C PRO A 163 5.31 -3.36 0.52
N SER A 164 4.91 -3.14 -0.73
CA SER A 164 3.96 -2.07 -1.04
C SER A 164 2.66 -2.45 -0.39
N ARG A 165 2.08 -1.50 0.32
CA ARG A 165 0.72 -1.64 0.85
C ARG A 165 -0.30 -1.97 -0.27
N TYR A 166 0.00 -1.67 -1.54
CA TYR A 166 -0.83 -1.99 -2.70
C TYR A 166 -0.45 -3.28 -3.44
N ALA A 167 0.53 -4.05 -2.95
CA ALA A 167 0.99 -5.28 -3.59
C ALA A 167 0.11 -6.51 -3.32
N ASP A 168 -0.74 -6.46 -2.30
CA ASP A 168 -1.72 -7.50 -2.00
C ASP A 168 -2.93 -6.86 -1.32
N ILE A 169 -3.91 -6.48 -2.13
CA ILE A 169 -5.19 -5.96 -1.66
C ILE A 169 -6.19 -7.12 -1.56
N ARG A 170 -6.91 -7.17 -0.43
CA ARG A 170 -7.91 -8.20 -0.13
C ARG A 170 -9.20 -7.62 0.40
N ASN A 171 -10.25 -8.42 0.34
CA ASN A 171 -11.50 -8.14 1.00
C ASN A 171 -11.31 -8.26 2.53
N GLY A 172 -11.75 -7.24 3.28
CA GLY A 172 -11.70 -7.25 4.74
C GLY A 172 -12.52 -8.38 5.37
N GLN A 173 -13.59 -8.83 4.70
CA GLN A 173 -14.46 -9.91 5.18
C GLN A 173 -13.77 -11.29 5.17
N ASP A 174 -12.81 -11.50 4.26
CA ASP A 174 -12.13 -12.79 4.10
C ASP A 174 -10.94 -12.96 5.07
N LEU A 175 -10.61 -11.90 5.81
CA LEU A 175 -9.48 -11.85 6.72
C LEU A 175 -9.94 -11.72 8.17
N ALA A 176 -9.08 -12.15 9.11
CA ALA A 176 -9.35 -11.98 10.53
C ALA A 176 -9.63 -10.51 10.85
N ALA A 177 -10.87 -10.23 11.27
CA ALA A 177 -11.39 -8.89 11.45
C ALA A 177 -10.51 -8.05 12.39
N GLY A 178 -10.13 -6.85 11.95
CA GLY A 178 -9.55 -5.80 12.81
C GLY A 178 -8.02 -5.68 12.83
N TYR A 179 -7.28 -6.53 12.11
CA TYR A 179 -5.80 -6.44 12.07
C TYR A 179 -5.24 -5.73 10.84
N TYR A 180 -6.05 -5.54 9.80
CA TYR A 180 -5.58 -5.00 8.52
C TYR A 180 -6.13 -3.59 8.29
N PRO A 181 -5.29 -2.62 7.90
CA PRO A 181 -5.73 -1.29 7.55
C PRO A 181 -6.46 -1.30 6.20
N PHE A 182 -7.55 -0.55 6.13
CA PHE A 182 -8.20 -0.18 4.89
C PHE A 182 -7.32 0.80 4.11
N LEU A 183 -7.07 0.51 2.84
CA LEU A 183 -6.16 1.29 2.01
C LEU A 183 -6.88 2.10 0.93
N GLY A 184 -8.14 1.78 0.66
CA GLY A 184 -8.95 2.45 -0.34
C GLY A 184 -10.26 1.74 -0.61
N VAL A 185 -10.94 2.18 -1.66
CA VAL A 185 -12.22 1.64 -2.13
C VAL A 185 -12.05 1.08 -3.53
N SER A 186 -12.47 -0.18 -3.72
CA SER A 186 -12.56 -0.76 -5.06
C SER A 186 -13.80 -0.23 -5.76
N LEU A 187 -13.65 0.40 -6.93
CA LEU A 187 -14.78 1.00 -7.66
C LEU A 187 -15.53 0.02 -8.55
N ILE A 188 -14.94 -1.14 -8.79
CA ILE A 188 -15.48 -2.24 -9.59
C ILE A 188 -15.28 -3.55 -8.82
N GLN A 189 -15.96 -4.61 -9.25
CA GLN A 189 -15.58 -5.95 -8.82
C GLN A 189 -14.25 -6.26 -9.48
N THR A 190 -13.28 -6.71 -8.68
CA THR A 190 -11.95 -7.05 -9.19
C THR A 190 -11.70 -8.53 -8.99
N THR A 191 -11.32 -9.20 -10.06
CA THR A 191 -10.96 -10.61 -10.10
C THR A 191 -9.67 -10.83 -9.29
N SER A 192 -9.60 -11.93 -8.54
CA SER A 192 -8.34 -12.31 -7.88
C SER A 192 -7.21 -12.42 -8.91
N THR A 193 -6.00 -12.03 -8.50
CA THR A 193 -4.77 -11.94 -9.30
C THR A 193 -4.75 -10.89 -10.41
N TYR A 194 -5.73 -10.00 -10.45
CA TYR A 194 -5.79 -8.91 -11.42
C TYR A 194 -5.26 -7.61 -10.82
N TYR A 195 -4.97 -6.66 -11.70
CA TYR A 195 -4.51 -5.32 -11.37
C TYR A 195 -5.60 -4.29 -11.62
N PHE A 196 -5.73 -3.30 -10.74
CA PHE A 196 -6.81 -2.31 -10.79
C PHE A 196 -6.39 -0.98 -10.16
N TRP A 197 -7.26 0.02 -10.26
CA TRP A 197 -7.08 1.33 -9.62
C TRP A 197 -7.94 1.42 -8.36
N LEU A 198 -7.27 1.58 -7.23
CA LEU A 198 -7.88 1.71 -5.92
C LEU A 198 -8.06 3.20 -5.57
N GLN A 199 -9.28 3.66 -5.28
CA GLN A 199 -9.47 5.06 -4.86
C GLN A 199 -9.08 5.23 -3.39
N THR A 200 -8.27 6.23 -3.08
CA THR A 200 -7.73 6.49 -1.73
C THR A 200 -8.09 7.87 -1.17
N TRP A 201 -8.57 8.78 -2.03
CA TRP A 201 -9.01 10.11 -1.63
C TRP A 201 -10.12 10.65 -2.54
N GLY A 202 -10.87 11.62 -2.02
CA GLY A 202 -11.86 12.39 -2.75
C GLY A 202 -13.25 11.77 -2.68
N PRO A 203 -14.24 12.36 -3.37
CA PRO A 203 -15.61 11.88 -3.31
C PRO A 203 -15.76 10.46 -3.88
N CYS A 204 -16.44 9.61 -3.12
CA CYS A 204 -16.67 8.21 -3.46
C CYS A 204 -18.02 7.78 -2.88
N PHE A 205 -18.78 7.01 -3.66
CA PHE A 205 -19.86 6.22 -3.11
C PHE A 205 -19.26 4.99 -2.42
N ILE A 206 -19.67 4.70 -1.19
CA ILE A 206 -19.25 3.49 -0.48
C ILE A 206 -20.47 2.88 0.19
N THR A 207 -20.66 1.58 0.01
CA THR A 207 -21.78 0.82 0.58
C THR A 207 -21.80 0.98 2.10
N HIS A 208 -22.95 1.33 2.67
CA HIS A 208 -23.16 1.39 4.12
C HIS A 208 -23.54 0.01 4.68
N LYS A 209 -23.37 -0.18 5.99
CA LYS A 209 -23.73 -1.43 6.67
C LYS A 209 -25.24 -1.60 6.89
N ASN A 210 -25.94 -0.52 7.27
CA ASN A 210 -27.37 -0.49 7.59
C ASN A 210 -28.13 0.50 6.70
N ALA A 211 -29.37 0.18 6.33
CA ALA A 211 -30.18 0.91 5.34
C ALA A 211 -30.47 2.39 5.67
N ASP A 212 -30.38 2.76 6.95
CA ASP A 212 -30.45 4.13 7.48
C ASP A 212 -29.31 4.24 8.53
N GLU A 213 -28.66 5.41 8.70
CA GLU A 213 -27.91 5.86 9.93
C GLU A 213 -26.70 6.79 9.63
N ILE A 214 -26.23 6.93 8.39
CA ILE A 214 -25.14 7.89 8.09
C ILE A 214 -25.72 9.28 7.84
N GLY A 215 -25.56 10.18 8.80
CA GLY A 215 -25.95 11.58 8.68
C GLY A 215 -27.42 11.88 8.96
N ASP A 216 -28.13 10.93 9.57
CA ASP A 216 -29.52 11.04 10.02
C ASP A 216 -29.71 11.96 11.24
N ASN A 217 -28.68 12.06 12.07
CA ASN A 217 -28.66 12.86 13.29
C ASN A 217 -27.70 14.06 13.20
N GLN A 218 -27.96 15.04 14.06
CA GLN A 218 -27.13 16.22 14.16
C GLN A 218 -25.68 15.84 14.52
N ASN A 219 -24.72 16.35 13.75
CA ASN A 219 -23.28 16.15 13.92
C ASN A 219 -22.74 14.75 13.58
N TRP A 220 -23.56 13.84 13.06
CA TRP A 220 -23.10 12.50 12.65
C TRP A 220 -22.53 12.55 11.24
N ARG A 221 -21.34 13.14 11.10
CA ARG A 221 -20.69 13.34 9.79
C ARG A 221 -19.49 12.45 9.56
N GLN A 222 -18.82 12.01 10.62
CA GLN A 222 -17.63 11.18 10.51
C GLN A 222 -18.03 9.71 10.30
N VAL A 223 -17.39 9.08 9.31
CA VAL A 223 -17.61 7.67 8.95
C VAL A 223 -16.34 6.86 9.10
N VAL A 224 -16.49 5.61 9.52
CA VAL A 224 -15.43 4.62 9.71
C VAL A 224 -15.71 3.40 8.84
N PHE A 225 -14.66 2.62 8.58
CA PHE A 225 -14.83 1.32 7.95
C PHE A 225 -15.31 0.27 8.96
N ASN A 226 -16.36 -0.45 8.60
CA ASN A 226 -16.71 -1.71 9.21
C ASN A 226 -15.83 -2.85 8.68
N THR A 227 -15.81 -3.99 9.36
CA THR A 227 -14.94 -5.15 9.05
C THR A 227 -15.11 -5.69 7.62
N ASP A 228 -16.30 -5.53 7.02
CA ASP A 228 -16.63 -5.95 5.67
C ASP A 228 -16.38 -4.86 4.60
N GLY A 229 -15.70 -3.77 4.98
CA GLY A 229 -15.43 -2.63 4.10
C GLY A 229 -16.62 -1.70 3.84
N SER A 230 -17.78 -1.96 4.44
CA SER A 230 -18.87 -0.99 4.42
C SER A 230 -18.60 0.18 5.35
N LEU A 231 -19.37 1.26 5.22
CA LEU A 231 -19.32 2.40 6.12
C LEU A 231 -20.30 2.29 7.29
N GLU A 232 -19.89 2.83 8.42
CA GLU A 232 -20.70 3.06 9.62
C GLU A 232 -20.39 4.46 10.18
N ALA A 233 -21.35 5.11 10.84
CA ALA A 233 -21.09 6.37 11.53
C ALA A 233 -20.22 6.12 12.78
N LEU A 234 -19.23 6.97 13.05
CA LEU A 234 -18.38 6.84 14.25
C LEU A 234 -19.17 6.90 15.58
N HIS A 235 -20.43 7.33 15.58
CA HIS A 235 -21.21 7.39 16.82
C HIS A 235 -21.98 6.10 17.12
N GLU A 236 -22.18 5.23 16.13
CA GLU A 236 -22.94 4.01 16.31
C GLU A 236 -22.20 3.00 17.21
N THR A 237 -23.00 2.16 17.86
CA THR A 237 -22.77 1.34 19.06
C THR A 237 -21.44 0.54 19.14
N THR A 238 -20.68 0.42 18.05
CA THR A 238 -19.38 -0.28 17.92
C THR A 238 -18.15 0.64 18.11
N ALA A 239 -18.29 1.94 17.87
CA ALA A 239 -17.20 2.90 17.94
C ALA A 239 -16.83 3.35 19.36
N ARG A 240 -17.61 2.95 20.37
CA ARG A 240 -17.30 3.23 21.79
C ARG A 240 -16.35 2.21 22.43
N THR A 241 -16.13 1.06 21.80
CA THR A 241 -15.27 -0.02 22.33
C THR A 241 -14.12 -0.42 21.40
N THR A 242 -14.15 -0.01 20.13
CA THR A 242 -13.09 -0.33 19.14
C THR A 242 -12.62 0.92 18.40
N SER A 243 -11.30 1.13 18.36
CA SER A 243 -10.67 2.18 17.55
C SER A 243 -10.72 1.78 16.07
N GLN A 244 -11.85 2.02 15.40
CA GLN A 244 -12.00 1.76 13.96
C GLN A 244 -11.25 2.79 13.11
N GLN A 245 -10.84 2.39 11.90
CA GLN A 245 -10.17 3.29 10.97
C GLN A 245 -11.16 4.27 10.35
N ILE A 246 -10.81 5.56 10.40
CA ILE A 246 -11.60 6.65 9.81
C ILE A 246 -11.53 6.55 8.29
N ALA A 247 -12.68 6.52 7.63
CA ALA A 247 -12.80 6.58 6.18
C ALA A 247 -12.87 8.04 5.69
N GLY A 248 -13.55 8.91 6.44
CA GLY A 248 -13.70 10.33 6.11
C GLY A 248 -14.99 10.91 6.65
N TYR A 249 -15.72 11.68 5.84
CA TYR A 249 -17.02 12.24 6.22
C TYR A 249 -18.08 12.13 5.12
N THR A 250 -19.34 12.03 5.52
CA THR A 250 -20.49 12.02 4.60
C THR A 250 -20.91 13.43 4.18
N PHE A 251 -21.40 13.55 2.94
CA PHE A 251 -22.10 14.73 2.45
C PHE A 251 -23.61 14.70 2.75
N ALA A 252 -24.12 13.59 3.29
CA ALA A 252 -25.53 13.42 3.63
C ALA A 252 -26.00 14.51 4.59
N THR A 253 -27.13 15.13 4.29
CA THR A 253 -27.76 16.13 5.17
C THR A 253 -28.95 15.56 5.94
N THR A 254 -29.52 14.46 5.48
CA THR A 254 -30.69 13.78 6.05
C THR A 254 -30.48 12.27 5.95
N GLY A 255 -31.07 11.50 6.87
CA GLY A 255 -30.82 10.06 7.06
C GLY A 255 -31.16 9.13 5.90
N SER A 256 -31.57 9.66 4.76
CA SER A 256 -31.89 8.91 3.56
C SER A 256 -30.67 8.79 2.65
N GLY A 257 -29.95 7.66 2.73
CA GLY A 257 -29.19 7.09 1.61
C GLY A 257 -28.30 8.07 0.84
N SER A 258 -27.46 8.83 1.53
CA SER A 258 -26.40 9.59 0.90
C SER A 258 -25.07 8.93 1.27
N GLU A 259 -24.74 7.87 0.53
CA GLU A 259 -23.49 7.10 0.59
C GLU A 259 -22.30 7.86 -0.03
N TRP A 260 -22.54 9.11 -0.41
CA TRP A 260 -21.52 10.01 -0.92
C TRP A 260 -20.61 10.46 0.23
N THR A 261 -19.37 10.00 0.17
CA THR A 261 -18.36 10.18 1.22
C THR A 261 -17.16 10.90 0.63
N MET A 262 -16.66 11.89 1.36
CA MET A 262 -15.31 12.40 1.14
C MET A 262 -14.31 11.42 1.76
N LEU A 263 -13.68 10.58 0.94
CA LEU A 263 -12.67 9.61 1.37
C LEU A 263 -11.36 10.32 1.72
N MET A 264 -10.72 9.91 2.82
CA MET A 264 -9.55 10.59 3.39
C MET A 264 -8.45 9.64 3.88
N LEU A 265 -7.96 8.74 3.02
CA LEU A 265 -6.93 7.77 3.41
C LEU A 265 -5.53 8.19 2.96
N ASP A 266 -5.38 8.54 1.69
CA ASP A 266 -4.08 8.87 1.11
C ASP A 266 -4.23 9.80 -0.09
N ARG A 267 -3.70 11.02 0.05
CA ARG A 267 -3.90 12.16 -0.87
C ARG A 267 -2.81 12.27 -1.93
#